data_AF-A0A139PZC0-F1
#
_entry.id   AF-A0A139PZC0-F1
#
_cell.length_a   1.000
_cell.length_b   1.000
_cell.length_c   1.000
_cell.angle_alpha   90.00
_cell.angle_beta   90.00
_cell.angle_gamma   90.00
#
_symmetry.space_group_name_H-M   'P 1'
#
loop_
_entity.id
_entity.type
_entity.pdbx_description
1 polymer ?
#
loop_
_entity_poly.entity_id
_entity_poly.type
_entity_poly.pdbx_seq_one_letter_code
_entity_poly.pdbx_strand_id
1 'polypeptide(L)'
;MNIAWILLYTLVTHGLEIIMFFKVDGISFTIDKIFKGFLLKFLLAAIVTTFNYLVLTDYLSYFIEPLFGLSLSFLLLRGLSKRFLFFYGLFPIVLMDIFYRSVSYFVFPFFGKGIVDKGSNPIFLLMTIFVCFIVLAFLKWLNYDFTSLRKEILDKGFQKSLTTINWIMGAYFLVMENLSYFEYAYDIQSKTVRHLILVFYLLFLWGLSRNWIPI
;
A
#
# COMPACT_ATOMS: atom_id res chain seq x y z
N MET A 1 -8.34 -25.36 10.73
CA MET A 1 -7.35 -24.53 10.03
C MET A 1 -5.97 -24.85 10.61
N ASN A 2 -5.01 -25.27 9.81
CA ASN A 2 -3.70 -25.72 10.31
C ASN A 2 -2.86 -24.52 10.77
N ILE A 3 -2.27 -24.57 11.97
CA ILE A 3 -1.37 -23.51 12.50
C ILE A 3 -0.23 -23.23 11.52
N ALA A 4 0.32 -24.29 10.88
CA ALA A 4 1.36 -24.14 9.87
C ALA A 4 0.90 -23.32 8.65
N TRP A 5 -0.38 -23.45 8.25
CA TRP A 5 -0.94 -22.66 7.15
C TRP A 5 -1.07 -21.19 7.52
N ILE A 6 -1.54 -20.88 8.74
CA ILE A 6 -1.68 -19.51 9.22
C ILE A 6 -0.31 -18.82 9.28
N LEU A 7 0.70 -19.52 9.80
CA LEU A 7 2.08 -19.02 9.85
C LEU A 7 2.63 -18.76 8.44
N LEU A 8 2.49 -19.74 7.54
CA LEU A 8 2.96 -19.59 6.15
C LEU A 8 2.25 -18.42 5.45
N TYR A 9 0.92 -18.38 5.51
CA TYR A 9 0.11 -17.32 4.93
C TYR A 9 0.58 -15.94 5.42
N THR A 10 0.72 -15.79 6.74
CA THR A 10 1.15 -14.54 7.38
C THR A 10 2.57 -14.16 6.94
N LEU A 11 3.51 -15.11 6.90
CA LEU A 11 4.88 -14.83 6.47
C LEU A 11 4.94 -14.40 5.01
N VAL A 12 4.18 -15.05 4.12
CA VAL A 12 4.20 -14.74 2.69
C VAL A 12 3.52 -13.39 2.42
N THR A 13 2.35 -13.10 3.00
CA THR A 13 1.66 -11.82 2.73
C THR A 13 2.49 -10.62 3.20
N HIS A 14 3.01 -10.67 4.43
CA HIS A 14 3.86 -9.61 4.96
C HIS A 14 5.22 -9.55 4.26
N GLY A 15 5.79 -10.70 3.92
CA GLY A 15 7.03 -10.78 3.14
C GLY A 15 6.88 -10.12 1.78
N LEU A 16 5.77 -10.38 1.07
CA LEU A 16 5.48 -9.75 -0.22
C LEU A 16 5.33 -8.24 -0.09
N GLU A 17 4.61 -7.75 0.91
CA GLU A 17 4.47 -6.31 1.17
C GLU A 17 5.83 -5.63 1.39
N ILE A 18 6.70 -6.22 2.22
CA ILE A 18 8.06 -5.73 2.47
C ILE A 18 8.91 -5.78 1.18
N ILE A 19 8.79 -6.87 0.41
CA ILE A 19 9.51 -7.02 -0.85
C ILE A 19 9.09 -5.96 -1.86
N MET A 20 7.79 -5.69 -1.96
CA MET A 20 7.24 -4.66 -2.82
C MET A 20 7.71 -3.28 -2.39
N PHE A 21 7.68 -2.97 -1.10
CA PHE A 21 8.24 -1.72 -0.55
C PHE A 21 9.72 -1.56 -0.95
N PHE A 22 10.56 -2.58 -0.75
CA PHE A 22 11.98 -2.49 -1.13
C PHE A 22 12.18 -2.33 -2.62
N LYS A 23 11.39 -3.04 -3.42
CA LYS A 23 11.50 -2.97 -4.87
C LYS A 23 11.07 -1.60 -5.41
N VAL A 24 9.99 -1.03 -4.87
CA VAL A 24 9.42 0.27 -5.28
C VAL A 24 10.28 1.45 -4.79
N ASP A 25 11.07 1.26 -3.75
CA ASP A 25 11.93 2.33 -3.20
C ASP A 25 13.42 2.15 -3.55
N GLY A 26 13.78 1.13 -4.34
CA GLY A 26 15.16 0.83 -4.70
C GLY A 26 16.05 0.41 -3.52
N ILE A 27 15.46 -0.16 -2.46
CA ILE A 27 16.17 -0.61 -1.27
C ILE A 27 16.76 -2.00 -1.52
N SER A 28 18.04 -2.19 -1.17
CA SER A 28 18.70 -3.50 -1.26
C SER A 28 18.06 -4.52 -0.32
N PHE A 29 17.86 -5.74 -0.81
CA PHE A 29 17.38 -6.87 -0.02
C PHE A 29 18.49 -7.41 0.88
N THR A 30 18.49 -7.01 2.15
CA THR A 30 19.37 -7.58 3.18
C THR A 30 18.55 -8.19 4.31
N ILE A 31 19.03 -9.28 4.90
CA ILE A 31 18.34 -9.99 5.99
C ILE A 31 18.01 -9.04 7.14
N ASP A 32 18.94 -8.15 7.50
CA ASP A 32 18.73 -7.12 8.54
C ASP A 32 17.52 -6.22 8.24
N LYS A 33 17.38 -5.72 7.01
CA LYS A 33 16.26 -4.84 6.63
C LYS A 33 14.95 -5.60 6.57
N ILE A 34 14.96 -6.83 6.05
CA ILE A 34 13.78 -7.70 6.01
C ILE A 34 13.30 -7.99 7.44
N PHE A 35 14.22 -8.37 8.33
CA PHE A 35 13.91 -8.63 9.74
C PHE A 35 13.33 -7.38 10.43
N LYS A 36 13.91 -6.20 10.21
CA LYS A 36 13.36 -4.92 10.70
C LYS A 36 11.94 -4.66 10.19
N GLY A 37 11.66 -4.96 8.92
CA GLY A 37 10.32 -4.86 8.34
C GLY A 37 9.31 -5.78 9.06
N PHE A 38 9.64 -7.05 9.24
CA PHE A 38 8.79 -8.00 9.96
C PHE A 38 8.57 -7.57 11.42
N LEU A 39 9.64 -7.18 12.12
CA LEU A 39 9.57 -6.72 13.50
C LEU A 39 8.66 -5.49 13.64
N LEU A 40 8.82 -4.51 12.74
CA LEU A 40 8.00 -3.31 12.72
C LEU A 40 6.52 -3.64 12.50
N LYS A 41 6.21 -4.54 11.55
CA LYS A 41 4.82 -4.95 11.30
C LYS A 41 4.20 -5.62 12.52
N PHE A 42 4.95 -6.52 13.16
CA PHE A 42 4.50 -7.19 14.38
C PHE A 42 4.24 -6.19 15.51
N LEU A 43 5.16 -5.25 15.75
CA LEU A 43 4.99 -4.21 16.76
C LEU A 43 3.78 -3.32 16.47
N LEU A 44 3.61 -2.90 15.22
CA LEU A 44 2.47 -2.07 14.81
C LEU A 44 1.15 -2.83 15.00
N ALA A 45 1.09 -4.10 14.60
CA ALA A 45 -0.08 -4.94 14.81
C ALA A 45 -0.40 -5.12 16.30
N ALA A 46 0.61 -5.33 17.15
CA ALA A 46 0.44 -5.43 18.60
C ALA A 46 -0.15 -4.14 19.19
N ILE A 47 0.43 -2.98 18.84
CA ILE A 47 -0.05 -1.66 19.31
C ILE A 47 -1.49 -1.41 18.88
N VAL A 48 -1.81 -1.63 17.59
CA VAL A 48 -3.17 -1.41 17.06
C VAL A 48 -4.18 -2.36 17.70
N THR A 49 -3.82 -3.64 17.86
CA THR A 49 -4.70 -4.62 18.51
C THR A 49 -4.99 -4.22 19.96
N THR A 50 -3.98 -3.78 20.71
CA THR A 50 -4.18 -3.28 22.08
C THR A 50 -5.08 -2.06 22.10
N PHE A 51 -4.89 -1.11 21.17
CA PHE A 51 -5.75 0.07 21.09
C PHE A 51 -7.21 -0.29 20.77
N ASN A 52 -7.44 -1.16 19.79
CA ASN A 52 -8.77 -1.62 19.42
C ASN A 52 -9.47 -2.33 20.58
N TYR A 53 -8.73 -3.12 21.36
CA TYR A 53 -9.25 -3.75 22.58
C TYR A 53 -9.68 -2.72 23.63
N LEU A 54 -8.92 -1.63 23.79
CA LEU A 54 -9.23 -0.58 24.76
C LEU A 54 -10.41 0.31 24.35
N VAL A 55 -10.55 0.61 23.05
CA VAL A 55 -11.58 1.53 22.52
C VAL A 55 -12.79 0.80 21.93
N LEU A 56 -12.77 -0.55 21.91
CA LEU A 56 -13.83 -1.42 21.41
C LEU A 56 -14.24 -1.11 19.95
N THR A 57 -13.26 -0.78 19.11
CA THR A 57 -13.45 -0.50 17.68
C THR A 57 -12.25 -1.01 16.86
N ASP A 58 -12.52 -1.55 15.67
CA ASP A 58 -11.49 -1.96 14.73
C ASP A 58 -11.04 -0.84 13.77
N TYR A 59 -11.48 0.41 14.01
CA TYR A 59 -11.21 1.53 13.12
C TYR A 59 -9.72 1.71 12.77
N LEU A 60 -8.81 1.57 13.74
CA LEU A 60 -7.37 1.73 13.47
C LEU A 60 -6.78 0.59 12.63
N SER A 61 -7.42 -0.59 12.58
CA SER A 61 -6.94 -1.70 11.76
C SER A 61 -6.90 -1.37 10.28
N TYR A 62 -7.79 -0.48 9.82
CA TYR A 62 -7.86 -0.03 8.43
C TYR A 62 -6.65 0.83 8.03
N PHE A 63 -5.95 1.42 9.00
CA PHE A 63 -4.78 2.27 8.76
C PHE A 63 -3.44 1.55 8.97
N ILE A 64 -3.42 0.24 9.27
CA ILE A 64 -2.17 -0.50 9.51
C ILE A 64 -1.23 -0.44 8.31
N GLU A 65 -1.73 -0.64 7.10
CA GLU A 65 -0.89 -0.66 5.88
C GLU A 65 -0.20 0.69 5.63
N PRO A 66 -0.92 1.84 5.57
CA PRO A 66 -0.25 3.13 5.38
C PRO A 66 0.67 3.52 6.55
N LEU A 67 0.28 3.19 7.80
CA LEU A 67 1.16 3.42 8.96
C LEU A 67 2.43 2.58 8.89
N PHE A 68 2.33 1.34 8.41
CA PHE A 68 3.47 0.46 8.22
C PHE A 68 4.44 1.02 7.18
N GLY A 69 3.96 1.37 5.99
CA GLY A 69 4.79 1.94 4.93
C GLY A 69 5.49 3.23 5.35
N LEU A 70 4.76 4.15 5.99
CA LEU A 70 5.35 5.36 6.58
C LEU A 70 6.43 5.03 7.60
N SER A 71 6.11 4.18 8.59
CA SER A 71 7.05 3.81 9.65
C SER A 71 8.31 3.15 9.09
N LEU A 72 8.16 2.30 8.06
CA LEU A 72 9.26 1.60 7.42
C LEU A 72 10.16 2.57 6.65
N SER A 73 9.57 3.54 5.95
CA SER A 73 10.30 4.64 5.30
C SER A 73 11.12 5.44 6.31
N PHE A 74 10.53 5.89 7.42
CA PHE A 74 11.25 6.60 8.49
C PHE A 74 12.35 5.74 9.12
N LEU A 75 12.15 4.42 9.20
CA LEU A 75 13.13 3.49 9.76
C LEU A 75 14.34 3.28 8.83
N LEU A 76 14.09 3.06 7.54
CA LEU A 76 15.10 2.55 6.59
C LEU A 76 15.70 3.63 5.68
N LEU A 77 14.97 4.72 5.41
CA LEU A 77 15.36 5.78 4.48
C LEU A 77 15.83 7.05 5.22
N ARG A 78 16.42 6.87 6.41
CA ARG A 78 16.96 7.96 7.23
C ARG A 78 17.93 8.83 6.42
N GLY A 79 17.78 10.14 6.51
CA GLY A 79 18.60 11.12 5.78
C GLY A 79 17.90 11.75 4.58
N LEU A 80 16.75 11.23 4.14
CA LEU A 80 15.88 11.91 3.19
C LEU A 80 15.04 13.01 3.87
N SER A 81 14.60 14.00 3.10
CA SER A 81 13.67 15.01 3.62
C SER A 81 12.31 14.38 3.94
N LYS A 82 11.55 14.98 4.87
CA LYS A 82 10.24 14.46 5.27
C LYS A 82 9.31 14.21 4.07
N ARG A 83 9.35 15.07 3.05
CA ARG A 83 8.54 14.93 1.83
C ARG A 83 8.85 13.63 1.07
N PHE A 84 10.12 13.29 0.94
CA PHE A 84 10.51 12.02 0.34
C PHE A 84 10.14 10.84 1.23
N LEU A 85 10.30 10.95 2.55
CA LEU A 85 9.89 9.89 3.46
C LEU A 85 8.40 9.57 3.36
N PHE A 86 7.54 10.59 3.28
CA PHE A 86 6.11 10.40 3.04
C PHE A 86 5.83 9.76 1.67
N PHE A 87 6.53 10.20 0.62
CA PHE A 87 6.35 9.66 -0.71
C PHE A 87 6.71 8.18 -0.78
N TYR A 88 7.94 7.83 -0.42
CA TYR A 88 8.42 6.44 -0.39
C TYR A 88 7.63 5.59 0.60
N GLY A 89 7.16 6.18 1.71
CA GLY A 89 6.31 5.48 2.67
C GLY A 89 4.94 5.09 2.13
N LEU A 90 4.29 6.00 1.40
CA LEU A 90 2.91 5.81 0.95
C LEU A 90 2.82 5.21 -0.45
N PHE A 91 3.71 5.57 -1.37
CA PHE A 91 3.60 5.22 -2.78
C PHE A 91 3.53 3.71 -3.02
N PRO A 92 4.39 2.85 -2.43
CA PRO A 92 4.28 1.40 -2.58
C PRO A 92 2.94 0.86 -2.06
N ILE A 93 2.45 1.39 -0.92
CA ILE A 93 1.21 0.94 -0.28
C ILE A 93 0.00 1.37 -1.12
N VAL A 94 -0.05 2.63 -1.59
CA VAL A 94 -1.10 3.15 -2.48
C VAL A 94 -1.15 2.32 -3.75
N LEU A 95 0.00 2.05 -4.35
CA LEU A 95 0.09 1.32 -5.61
C LEU A 95 -0.44 -0.10 -5.45
N MET A 96 0.00 -0.82 -4.41
CA MET A 96 -0.52 -2.15 -4.10
C MET A 96 -2.02 -2.15 -3.83
N ASP A 97 -2.53 -1.19 -3.04
CA ASP A 97 -3.95 -1.09 -2.71
C ASP A 97 -4.81 -0.80 -3.94
N ILE A 98 -4.41 0.13 -4.80
CA ILE A 98 -5.13 0.46 -6.04
C ILE A 98 -5.22 -0.76 -6.95
N PHE A 99 -4.11 -1.46 -7.20
CA PHE A 99 -4.15 -2.63 -8.08
C PHE A 99 -4.91 -3.80 -7.45
N TYR A 100 -4.77 -4.02 -6.14
CA TYR A 100 -5.57 -5.00 -5.41
C TYR A 100 -7.06 -4.72 -5.53
N ARG A 101 -7.49 -3.48 -5.27
CA ARG A 101 -8.89 -3.07 -5.39
C ARG A 101 -9.38 -3.13 -6.83
N SER A 102 -8.52 -2.82 -7.81
CA SER A 102 -8.87 -2.91 -9.24
C SER A 102 -9.17 -4.35 -9.65
N VAL A 103 -8.32 -5.30 -9.27
CA VAL A 103 -8.58 -6.72 -9.50
C VAL A 103 -9.83 -7.16 -8.74
N SER A 104 -9.99 -6.73 -7.48
CA SER A 104 -11.17 -7.06 -6.65
C SER A 104 -12.49 -6.56 -7.24
N TYR A 105 -12.52 -5.33 -7.75
CA TYR A 105 -13.75 -4.66 -8.17
C TYR A 105 -14.10 -4.93 -9.62
N PHE A 106 -13.10 -5.12 -10.48
CA PHE A 106 -13.34 -5.25 -11.92
C PHE A 106 -13.10 -6.66 -12.44
N VAL A 107 -12.22 -7.47 -11.83
CA VAL A 107 -11.90 -8.81 -12.34
C VAL A 107 -12.70 -9.90 -11.62
N PHE A 108 -12.75 -9.87 -10.29
CA PHE A 108 -13.42 -10.91 -9.50
C PHE A 108 -14.93 -11.07 -9.74
N PRO A 109 -15.71 -10.01 -10.00
CA PRO A 109 -17.13 -10.17 -10.31
C PRO A 109 -17.40 -11.07 -11.53
N PHE A 110 -16.48 -11.15 -12.50
CA PHE A 110 -16.62 -12.08 -13.63
C PHE A 110 -16.57 -13.56 -13.22
N PHE A 111 -16.01 -13.85 -12.04
CA PHE A 111 -15.96 -15.19 -11.46
C PHE A 111 -17.05 -15.41 -10.39
N GLY A 112 -18.05 -14.52 -10.31
CA GLY A 112 -19.11 -14.58 -9.30
C GLY A 112 -18.63 -14.39 -7.86
N LYS A 113 -17.42 -13.85 -7.67
CA LYS A 113 -16.80 -13.62 -6.36
C LYS A 113 -16.80 -12.12 -6.02
N GLY A 114 -17.13 -11.80 -4.78
CA GLY A 114 -17.00 -10.45 -4.22
C GLY A 114 -15.56 -10.12 -3.82
N ILE A 115 -15.40 -9.09 -2.97
CA ILE A 115 -14.10 -8.79 -2.33
C ILE A 115 -13.69 -10.03 -1.54
N VAL A 116 -12.51 -10.58 -1.83
CA VAL A 116 -11.99 -11.74 -1.11
C VAL A 116 -11.57 -11.27 0.28
N ASP A 117 -12.22 -11.78 1.32
CA ASP A 117 -11.89 -11.42 2.70
C ASP A 117 -10.43 -11.75 3.04
N LYS A 118 -9.78 -10.84 3.81
CA LYS A 118 -8.40 -10.91 4.31
C LYS A 118 -8.12 -12.09 5.29
N GLY A 119 -9.05 -13.04 5.43
CA GLY A 119 -8.81 -14.28 6.17
C GLY A 119 -7.72 -15.13 5.51
N SER A 120 -7.28 -16.22 6.14
CA SER A 120 -6.27 -17.15 5.58
C SER A 120 -6.79 -17.98 4.39
N ASN A 121 -7.38 -17.29 3.42
CA ASN A 121 -7.97 -17.80 2.21
C ASN A 121 -6.88 -17.93 1.14
N PRO A 122 -6.65 -19.12 0.57
CA PRO A 122 -5.65 -19.32 -0.48
C PRO A 122 -5.90 -18.47 -1.73
N ILE A 123 -7.16 -18.10 -2.01
CA ILE A 123 -7.52 -17.22 -3.14
C ILE A 123 -6.94 -15.81 -2.92
N PHE A 124 -6.99 -15.30 -1.68
CA PHE A 124 -6.43 -14.00 -1.33
C PHE A 124 -4.91 -13.99 -1.50
N LEU A 125 -4.24 -15.07 -1.10
CA LEU A 125 -2.79 -15.20 -1.26
C LEU A 125 -2.38 -15.18 -2.74
N LEU A 126 -3.06 -15.98 -3.57
CA LEU A 126 -2.83 -16.02 -5.01
C LEU A 126 -3.09 -14.65 -5.66
N MET A 127 -4.15 -13.97 -5.23
CA MET A 127 -4.47 -12.62 -5.66
C MET A 127 -3.37 -11.62 -5.30
N THR A 128 -2.86 -11.66 -4.07
CA THR A 128 -1.78 -10.78 -3.61
C THR A 128 -0.53 -10.98 -4.48
N ILE A 129 -0.16 -12.23 -4.75
CA ILE A 129 0.96 -12.57 -5.64
C ILE A 129 0.72 -12.02 -7.05
N PHE A 130 -0.48 -12.22 -7.61
CA PHE A 130 -0.85 -11.73 -8.93
C PHE A 130 -0.77 -10.19 -9.02
N VAL A 131 -1.26 -9.48 -8.00
CA VAL A 131 -1.19 -8.02 -7.89
C VAL A 131 0.26 -7.55 -7.84
N CYS A 132 1.15 -8.22 -7.09
CA CYS A 132 2.58 -7.91 -7.09
C CYS A 132 3.14 -7.96 -8.52
N PHE A 133 2.82 -8.98 -9.32
CA PHE A 133 3.28 -9.06 -10.71
C PHE A 133 2.74 -7.93 -11.58
N ILE A 134 1.46 -7.58 -11.46
CA ILE A 134 0.87 -6.44 -12.20
C ILE A 134 1.57 -5.14 -11.83
N VAL A 135 1.79 -4.89 -10.54
CA VAL A 135 2.47 -3.68 -10.05
C VAL A 135 3.90 -3.61 -10.61
N LEU A 136 4.64 -4.71 -10.60
CA LEU A 136 5.99 -4.76 -11.17
C LEU A 136 5.99 -4.53 -12.68
N ALA A 137 5.02 -5.11 -13.41
CA ALA A 137 4.87 -4.89 -14.84
C ALA A 137 4.51 -3.42 -15.15
N PHE A 138 3.64 -2.82 -14.34
CA PHE A 138 3.27 -1.41 -14.44
C PHE A 138 4.48 -0.50 -14.22
N LEU A 139 5.24 -0.69 -13.14
CA LEU A 139 6.46 0.11 -12.88
C LEU A 139 7.49 -0.03 -13.99
N LYS A 140 7.66 -1.25 -14.54
CA LYS A 140 8.54 -1.48 -15.69
C LYS A 140 8.02 -0.76 -16.93
N TRP A 141 6.72 -0.80 -17.19
CA TRP A 141 6.10 -0.09 -18.32
C TRP A 141 6.30 1.42 -18.23
N LEU A 142 6.34 1.98 -17.01
CA LEU A 142 6.61 3.39 -16.78
C LEU A 142 8.10 3.77 -16.89
N ASN A 143 9.01 2.83 -17.13
CA ASN A 143 10.46 3.04 -17.01
C ASN A 143 10.84 3.75 -15.69
N TYR A 144 10.12 3.45 -14.60
CA TYR A 144 10.32 4.13 -13.34
C TYR A 144 11.73 3.84 -12.79
N ASP A 145 12.57 4.87 -12.72
CA ASP A 145 13.92 4.78 -12.15
C ASP A 145 13.92 5.22 -10.68
N PHE A 146 14.27 4.30 -9.80
CA PHE A 146 14.40 4.55 -8.36
C PHE A 146 15.56 5.49 -8.01
N THR A 147 16.57 5.57 -8.88
CA THR A 147 17.78 6.38 -8.67
C THR A 147 17.61 7.85 -9.09
N SER A 148 16.69 8.16 -10.02
CA SER A 148 16.46 9.52 -10.51
C SER A 148 15.83 10.42 -9.44
N LEU A 149 14.81 9.93 -8.71
CA LEU A 149 14.15 10.69 -7.63
C LEU A 149 15.12 11.18 -6.55
N ARG A 150 16.17 10.41 -6.25
CA ARG A 150 17.19 10.81 -5.26
C ARG A 150 18.09 11.92 -5.78
N LYS A 151 18.33 12.00 -7.10
CA LYS A 151 19.12 13.09 -7.71
C LYS A 151 18.29 14.38 -7.83
N GLU A 152 16.97 14.27 -7.98
CA GLU A 152 16.03 15.38 -8.12
C GLU A 152 15.63 16.06 -6.81
N ILE A 153 16.23 15.66 -5.69
CA ILE A 153 16.08 16.30 -4.38
C ILE A 153 16.31 17.83 -4.43
N LEU A 154 17.07 18.33 -5.41
CA LEU A 154 17.46 19.74 -5.51
C LEU A 154 16.46 20.64 -6.28
N ASP A 155 15.51 20.09 -7.05
CA ASP A 155 14.55 20.94 -7.78
C ASP A 155 13.36 21.35 -6.90
N LYS A 156 13.17 22.66 -6.74
CA LYS A 156 12.03 23.24 -5.99
C LYS A 156 10.68 22.95 -6.66
N GLY A 157 10.64 22.89 -8.00
CA GLY A 157 9.44 22.55 -8.75
C GLY A 157 8.98 21.14 -8.43
N PHE A 158 9.88 20.18 -8.58
CA PHE A 158 9.68 18.79 -8.19
C PHE A 158 9.25 18.62 -6.72
N GLN A 159 9.89 19.32 -5.78
CA GLN A 159 9.51 19.24 -4.36
C GLN A 159 8.07 19.71 -4.08
N LYS A 160 7.57 20.70 -4.83
CA LYS A 160 6.18 21.16 -4.72
C LYS A 160 5.24 20.09 -5.22
N SER A 161 5.52 19.50 -6.38
CA SER A 161 4.75 18.38 -6.94
C SER A 161 4.74 17.19 -5.99
N LEU A 162 5.88 16.83 -5.40
CA LEU A 162 5.99 15.73 -4.43
C LEU A 162 5.10 15.96 -3.20
N THR A 163 5.05 17.20 -2.72
CA THR A 163 4.16 17.56 -1.60
C THR A 163 2.69 17.39 -1.97
N THR A 164 2.30 17.83 -3.18
CA THR A 164 0.94 17.64 -3.69
C THR A 164 0.61 16.16 -3.84
N ILE A 165 1.52 15.35 -4.39
CA ILE A 165 1.33 13.90 -4.56
C ILE A 165 1.16 13.22 -3.19
N ASN A 166 1.95 13.59 -2.19
CA ASN A 166 1.79 13.05 -0.82
C ASN A 166 0.44 13.37 -0.22
N TRP A 167 -0.05 14.61 -0.39
CA TRP A 167 -1.38 15.00 0.08
C TRP A 167 -2.48 14.22 -0.63
N ILE A 168 -2.36 14.04 -1.94
CA ILE A 168 -3.26 13.23 -2.74
C ILE A 168 -3.26 11.79 -2.18
N MET A 169 -2.11 11.12 -2.10
CA MET A 169 -2.00 9.76 -1.53
C MET A 169 -2.55 9.62 -0.11
N GLY A 170 -2.27 10.60 0.76
CA GLY A 170 -2.81 10.61 2.13
C GLY A 170 -4.33 10.77 2.15
N ALA A 171 -4.89 11.67 1.35
CA ALA A 171 -6.33 11.85 1.22
C ALA A 171 -7.03 10.60 0.68
N TYR A 172 -6.40 9.89 -0.27
CA TYR A 172 -6.91 8.61 -0.75
C TYR A 172 -7.08 7.59 0.35
N PHE A 173 -6.05 7.35 1.15
CA PHE A 173 -6.17 6.40 2.25
C PHE A 173 -7.20 6.85 3.27
N LEU A 174 -7.19 8.14 3.66
CA LEU A 174 -8.18 8.65 4.59
C LEU A 174 -9.60 8.40 4.09
N VAL A 175 -9.90 8.72 2.83
CA VAL A 175 -11.26 8.53 2.28
C VAL A 175 -11.57 7.04 2.09
N MET A 176 -10.70 6.28 1.44
CA MET A 176 -10.95 4.87 1.10
C MET A 176 -11.09 3.99 2.33
N GLU A 177 -10.26 4.20 3.35
CA GLU A 177 -10.31 3.42 4.58
C GLU A 177 -11.50 3.81 5.45
N ASN A 178 -11.86 5.11 5.53
CA ASN A 178 -13.09 5.53 6.22
C ASN A 178 -14.34 4.94 5.55
N LEU A 179 -14.46 5.05 4.22
CA LEU A 179 -15.59 4.47 3.50
C LEU A 179 -15.67 2.95 3.69
N SER A 180 -14.51 2.28 3.72
CA SER A 180 -14.46 0.84 3.98
C SER A 180 -14.89 0.50 5.40
N TYR A 181 -14.41 1.22 6.40
CA TYR A 181 -14.84 1.06 7.78
C TYR A 181 -16.34 1.29 7.94
N PHE A 182 -16.88 2.38 7.37
CA PHE A 182 -18.31 2.66 7.48
C PHE A 182 -19.21 1.61 6.83
N GLU A 183 -18.77 1.03 5.70
CA GLU A 183 -19.50 -0.06 5.07
C GLU A 183 -19.47 -1.34 5.91
N TYR A 184 -18.30 -1.73 6.44
CA TYR A 184 -18.21 -2.99 7.19
C TYR A 184 -18.72 -2.89 8.64
N ALA A 185 -18.59 -1.72 9.29
CA ALA A 185 -19.00 -1.53 10.68
C ALA A 185 -20.46 -1.09 10.84
N TYR A 186 -21.01 -0.37 9.85
CA TYR A 186 -22.35 0.23 9.94
C TYR A 186 -23.25 -0.07 8.73
N ASP A 187 -22.82 -0.94 7.81
CA ASP A 187 -23.57 -1.32 6.59
C ASP A 187 -23.93 -0.13 5.69
N ILE A 188 -23.14 0.95 5.75
CA ILE A 188 -23.33 2.13 4.90
C ILE A 188 -22.79 1.83 3.51
N GLN A 189 -23.67 1.74 2.52
CA GLN A 189 -23.31 1.43 1.14
C GLN A 189 -22.38 2.51 0.55
N SER A 190 -21.09 2.22 0.46
CA SER A 190 -20.06 3.13 -0.07
C SER A 190 -19.38 2.60 -1.33
N LYS A 191 -19.68 1.35 -1.70
CA LYS A 191 -19.06 0.63 -2.82
C LYS A 191 -18.98 1.47 -4.09
N THR A 192 -20.08 2.07 -4.55
CA THR A 192 -20.11 2.90 -5.77
C THR A 192 -19.14 4.08 -5.72
N VAL A 193 -19.07 4.76 -4.57
CA VAL A 193 -18.15 5.89 -4.35
C VAL A 193 -16.70 5.41 -4.38
N ARG A 194 -16.39 4.28 -3.73
CA ARG A 194 -15.05 3.68 -3.75
C ARG A 194 -14.63 3.24 -5.16
N HIS A 195 -15.55 2.75 -5.99
CA HIS A 195 -15.26 2.42 -7.40
C HIS A 195 -14.91 3.69 -8.19
N LEU A 196 -15.66 4.77 -7.99
CA LEU A 196 -15.41 6.03 -8.66
C LEU A 196 -14.05 6.64 -8.26
N ILE A 197 -13.74 6.65 -6.96
CA ILE A 197 -12.43 7.10 -6.45
C ILE A 197 -11.30 6.29 -7.08
N LEU A 198 -11.45 4.96 -7.14
CA LEU A 198 -10.45 4.08 -7.73
C LEU A 198 -10.19 4.39 -9.21
N VAL A 199 -11.25 4.61 -10.00
CA VAL A 199 -11.11 4.98 -11.42
C VAL A 199 -10.37 6.31 -11.57
N PHE A 200 -10.72 7.32 -10.77
CA PHE A 200 -9.99 8.59 -10.77
C PHE A 200 -8.52 8.42 -10.40
N TYR A 201 -8.21 7.52 -9.48
CA TYR A 201 -6.82 7.23 -9.08
C TYR A 201 -6.02 6.51 -10.15
N LEU A 202 -6.62 5.56 -10.87
CA LEU A 202 -5.98 4.91 -12.01
C LEU A 202 -5.65 5.93 -13.11
N LEU A 203 -6.58 6.86 -13.40
CA LEU A 203 -6.34 7.96 -14.33
C LEU A 203 -5.25 8.91 -13.83
N PHE A 204 -5.23 9.21 -12.53
CA PHE A 204 -4.17 10.00 -11.91
C PHE A 204 -2.80 9.34 -12.03
N LEU A 205 -2.68 8.03 -11.75
CA LEU A 205 -1.44 7.28 -11.89
C LEU A 205 -0.95 7.24 -13.34
N TRP A 206 -1.86 7.09 -14.31
CA TRP A 206 -1.50 7.24 -15.72
C TRP A 206 -1.03 8.67 -16.02
N GLY A 207 -1.76 9.70 -15.58
CA GLY A 207 -1.35 11.08 -15.78
C GLY A 207 0.04 11.40 -15.19
N LEU A 208 0.34 10.84 -14.02
CA LEU A 208 1.64 10.96 -13.35
C LEU A 208 2.77 10.39 -14.22
N SER A 209 2.52 9.24 -14.86
CA SER A 209 3.52 8.55 -15.68
C SER A 209 3.88 9.25 -16.98
N ARG A 210 3.05 10.18 -17.45
CA ARG A 210 3.28 10.90 -18.72
C ARG A 210 3.96 12.24 -18.54
N ASN A 211 3.80 12.88 -17.37
CA ASN A 211 4.10 14.31 -17.21
C ASN A 211 5.00 14.66 -16.00
N TRP A 212 5.17 13.79 -15.00
CA TRP A 212 5.70 14.21 -13.69
C TRP A 212 6.82 13.36 -13.11
N ILE A 213 7.04 12.15 -13.63
CA ILE A 213 8.25 11.38 -13.36
C ILE A 213 9.17 11.68 -14.54
N PRO A 214 10.22 12.51 -14.38
CA PRO A 214 11.29 12.55 -15.36
C PRO A 214 11.85 11.12 -15.51
N ILE A 215 11.66 10.59 -16.71
CA ILE A 215 12.26 9.35 -17.19
C ILE A 215 13.71 9.67 -17.55
#